data_AF-A0A0B6ZUF0-F1
#
_entry.id   AF-A0A0B6ZUF0-F1
#
_cell.length_a   1.000
_cell.length_b   1.000
_cell.length_c   1.000
_cell.angle_alpha   90.00
_cell.angle_beta   90.00
_cell.angle_gamma   90.00
#
_symmetry.space_group_name_H-M   'P 1'
#
loop_
_entity.id
_entity.type
_entity.pdbx_description
1 polymer ?
#
loop_
_entity_poly.entity_id
_entity_poly.type
_entity_poly.pdbx_seq_one_letter_code
_entity_poly.pdbx_strand_id
1 'polypeptide(L)'
;MSHSRALHFVFKVGNRTKTTQFFRDVLGMKFLRHEEFEEGCKASCNGPYDGKWSKSMVGYGPEDSHFVVELTYNYGIGSYKIGNDFLGITIHSNTALEKAKSLGYAVTSEEGVSVVTSPDGYKFRIVNESSNGDPVKQISLATSHLSKSIDFWSRLCGMKVYSVEQKKQF
;
A
#
# COMPACT_ATOMS: atom_id res chain seq x y z
N MET A 1 -7.64 17.67 -21.99
CA MET A 1 -8.03 16.75 -20.90
C MET A 1 -6.89 16.75 -19.89
N SER A 2 -7.14 16.94 -18.60
CA SER A 2 -6.07 16.84 -17.59
C SER A 2 -5.63 15.38 -17.45
N HIS A 3 -4.36 15.10 -17.66
CA HIS A 3 -3.79 13.77 -17.44
C HIS A 3 -3.49 13.59 -15.95
N SER A 4 -4.38 12.90 -15.23
CA SER A 4 -4.16 12.53 -13.83
C SER A 4 -3.54 11.12 -13.73
N ARG A 5 -2.62 10.93 -12.78
CA ARG A 5 -1.97 9.63 -12.52
C ARG A 5 -1.91 9.36 -11.02
N ALA A 6 -2.24 8.15 -10.60
CA ALA A 6 -2.02 7.69 -9.23
C ALA A 6 -0.51 7.47 -8.99
N LEU A 7 0.01 8.00 -7.89
CA LEU A 7 1.45 8.02 -7.64
C LEU A 7 1.88 6.97 -6.62
N HIS A 8 1.31 7.05 -5.41
CA HIS A 8 1.71 6.17 -4.32
C HIS A 8 0.67 6.07 -3.21
N PHE A 9 0.85 5.07 -2.35
CA PHE A 9 0.17 4.96 -1.05
C PHE A 9 1.21 5.09 0.07
N VAL A 10 0.87 5.80 1.14
CA VAL A 10 1.77 6.06 2.26
C VAL A 10 1.48 5.08 3.40
N PHE A 11 2.49 4.35 3.86
CA PHE A 11 2.42 3.53 5.07
C PHE A 11 3.34 4.06 6.16
N LYS A 12 2.84 4.10 7.39
CA LYS A 12 3.66 4.32 8.58
C LYS A 12 4.23 2.99 9.06
N VAL A 13 5.53 2.93 9.26
CA VAL A 13 6.25 1.69 9.63
C VAL A 13 7.06 1.89 10.90
N GLY A 14 7.06 0.89 11.78
CA GLY A 14 7.72 0.95 13.09
C GLY A 14 9.07 0.22 13.14
N ASN A 15 9.34 -0.70 12.22
CA ASN A 15 10.60 -1.48 12.20
C ASN A 15 11.20 -1.57 10.79
N ARG A 16 12.15 -0.67 10.48
CA ARG A 16 12.81 -0.60 9.17
C ARG A 16 13.39 -1.94 8.69
N THR A 17 14.03 -2.72 9.55
CA THR A 17 14.65 -3.99 9.16
C THR A 17 13.62 -5.00 8.69
N LYS A 18 12.55 -5.19 9.46
CA LYS A 18 11.44 -6.10 9.09
C LYS A 18 10.70 -5.59 7.86
N THR A 19 10.45 -4.28 7.79
CA THR A 19 9.84 -3.64 6.62
C THR A 19 10.68 -3.89 5.37
N THR A 20 12.00 -3.66 5.41
CA THR A 20 12.89 -3.89 4.27
C THR A 20 12.88 -5.35 3.83
N GLN A 21 12.95 -6.30 4.77
CA GLN A 21 12.85 -7.73 4.44
C GLN A 21 11.52 -8.05 3.75
N PHE A 22 10.41 -7.54 4.28
CA PHE A 22 9.10 -7.80 3.68
C PHE A 22 8.99 -7.24 2.26
N PHE A 23 9.23 -5.94 2.07
CA PHE A 23 9.05 -5.31 0.76
C PHE A 23 10.06 -5.82 -0.29
N ARG A 24 11.31 -6.06 0.10
CA ARG A 24 12.34 -6.57 -0.81
C ARG A 24 12.24 -8.06 -1.03
N ASP A 25 12.26 -8.86 0.04
CA ASP A 25 12.49 -10.30 -0.04
C ASP A 25 11.18 -11.07 -0.22
N VAL A 26 10.07 -10.60 0.37
CA VAL A 26 8.74 -11.21 0.16
C VAL A 26 8.11 -10.68 -1.13
N LEU A 27 7.93 -9.36 -1.24
CA LEU A 27 7.20 -8.76 -2.36
C LEU A 27 8.06 -8.60 -3.62
N GLY A 28 9.38 -8.64 -3.53
CA GLY A 28 10.28 -8.45 -4.67
C GLY A 28 10.37 -7.00 -5.16
N MET A 29 10.00 -6.02 -4.34
CA MET A 29 10.11 -4.60 -4.70
C MET A 29 11.54 -4.07 -4.53
N LYS A 30 11.82 -2.92 -5.15
CA LYS A 30 13.08 -2.19 -5.06
C LYS A 30 12.88 -0.90 -4.26
N PHE A 31 13.86 -0.57 -3.42
CA PHE A 31 13.97 0.74 -2.80
C PHE A 31 14.51 1.72 -3.86
N LEU A 32 13.71 2.73 -4.20
CA LEU A 32 13.95 3.63 -5.32
C LEU A 32 14.71 4.88 -4.89
N ARG A 33 14.27 5.49 -3.79
CA ARG A 33 14.96 6.62 -3.14
C ARG A 33 14.66 6.63 -1.65
N HIS A 34 15.54 7.28 -0.91
CA HIS A 34 15.45 7.41 0.53
C HIS A 34 15.85 8.83 0.95
N GLU A 35 15.07 9.43 1.84
CA GLU A 35 15.24 10.79 2.33
C GLU A 35 15.10 10.79 3.86
N GLU A 36 15.99 11.53 4.52
CA GLU A 36 16.00 11.73 5.97
C GLU A 36 15.65 13.19 6.28
N PHE A 37 14.83 13.41 7.30
CA PHE A 37 14.32 14.72 7.69
C PHE A 37 14.57 14.95 9.19
N GLU A 38 15.14 16.11 9.52
CA GLU A 38 15.48 16.45 10.89
C GLU A 38 14.31 17.06 11.68
N GLU A 39 13.32 17.61 10.97
CA GLU A 39 12.15 18.27 11.55
C GLU A 39 10.86 17.59 11.07
N GLY A 40 9.80 17.71 11.88
CA GLY A 40 8.46 17.26 11.51
C GLY A 40 7.98 17.86 10.19
N CYS A 41 7.15 17.11 9.46
CA CYS A 41 6.67 17.58 8.17
C CYS A 41 5.65 18.72 8.37
N LYS A 42 5.92 19.90 7.79
CA LYS A 42 5.00 21.06 7.84
C LYS A 42 3.61 20.76 7.26
N ALA A 43 3.53 19.86 6.30
CA ALA A 43 2.28 19.39 5.70
C ALA A 43 1.66 18.19 6.45
N SER A 44 2.21 17.83 7.62
CA SER A 44 1.81 16.70 8.44
C SER A 44 1.79 15.35 7.70
N CYS A 45 2.60 15.21 6.65
CA CYS A 45 2.68 13.97 5.86
C CYS A 45 3.16 12.78 6.71
N ASN A 46 4.00 13.03 7.72
CA ASN A 46 4.44 12.00 8.65
C ASN A 46 3.44 11.75 9.80
N GLY A 47 2.36 12.52 9.89
CA GLY A 47 1.38 12.50 10.97
C GLY A 47 1.59 13.64 11.98
N PRO A 48 1.04 13.52 13.20
CA PRO A 48 1.14 14.55 14.24
C PRO A 48 2.49 14.49 15.00
N TYR A 49 3.58 14.12 14.33
CA TYR A 49 4.88 13.89 14.96
C TYR A 49 5.88 14.97 14.55
N ASP A 50 6.49 15.62 15.53
CA ASP A 50 7.37 16.77 15.32
C ASP A 50 8.87 16.40 15.29
N GLY A 51 9.19 15.11 15.47
CA GLY A 51 10.56 14.61 15.51
C GLY A 51 11.14 14.24 14.14
N LYS A 52 12.39 13.73 14.17
CA LYS A 52 13.06 13.18 12.99
C LYS A 52 12.25 12.06 12.36
N TRP A 53 12.29 11.98 11.04
CA TRP A 53 11.61 10.94 10.28
C TRP A 53 12.32 10.68 8.95
N SER A 54 12.01 9.56 8.32
CA SER A 54 12.48 9.26 6.98
C SER A 54 11.39 8.75 6.07
N LYS A 55 11.66 8.93 4.78
CA LYS A 55 10.80 8.54 3.66
C LYS A 55 11.57 7.59 2.78
N SER A 56 11.00 6.44 2.46
CA SER A 56 11.55 5.52 1.46
C SER A 56 10.49 5.21 0.41
N MET A 57 10.81 5.45 -0.86
CA MET A 57 9.93 5.06 -1.96
C MET A 57 10.30 3.66 -2.42
N VAL A 58 9.30 2.78 -2.50
CA VAL A 58 9.52 1.35 -2.77
C VAL A 58 8.50 0.87 -3.79
N GLY A 59 8.94 0.19 -4.84
CA GLY A 59 8.03 -0.28 -5.90
C GLY A 59 8.69 -1.22 -6.90
N TYR A 60 7.96 -1.57 -7.95
CA TYR A 60 8.44 -2.48 -8.99
C TYR A 60 9.17 -1.79 -10.15
N GLY A 61 9.10 -0.46 -10.23
CA GLY A 61 9.75 0.35 -11.27
C GLY A 61 9.80 1.83 -10.90
N PRO A 62 10.27 2.70 -11.83
CA PRO A 62 10.44 4.13 -11.59
C PRO A 62 9.11 4.84 -11.27
N GLU A 63 9.15 5.80 -10.33
CA GLU A 63 7.98 6.56 -9.86
C GLU A 63 7.23 7.31 -10.98
N ASP A 64 7.91 7.66 -12.07
CA ASP A 64 7.33 8.33 -13.24
C ASP A 64 6.30 7.47 -13.98
N SER A 65 6.43 6.14 -13.88
CA SER A 65 5.64 5.17 -14.66
C SER A 65 4.93 4.11 -13.80
N HIS A 66 5.24 4.02 -12.51
CA HIS A 66 4.69 3.02 -11.60
C HIS A 66 3.98 3.68 -10.42
N PHE A 67 2.99 2.99 -9.90
CA PHE A 67 2.47 3.21 -8.57
C PHE A 67 3.44 2.60 -7.55
N VAL A 68 3.85 3.39 -6.57
CA VAL A 68 4.83 2.96 -5.56
C VAL A 68 4.25 3.07 -4.16
N VAL A 69 5.02 2.60 -3.19
CA VAL A 69 4.70 2.73 -1.78
C VAL A 69 5.68 3.73 -1.16
N GLU A 70 5.15 4.71 -0.45
CA GLU A 70 5.93 5.59 0.41
C GLU A 70 5.95 5.00 1.83
N LEU A 71 7.13 4.67 2.34
CA LEU A 71 7.33 4.20 3.71
C LEU A 71 7.79 5.36 4.58
N THR A 72 6.96 5.74 5.54
CA THR A 72 7.27 6.76 6.55
C THR A 72 7.71 6.08 7.84
N TYR A 73 8.95 6.32 8.25
CA TYR A 73 9.49 5.89 9.54
C TYR A 73 9.68 7.10 10.44
N ASN A 74 9.00 7.16 11.59
CA ASN A 74 9.23 8.21 12.58
C ASN A 74 10.17 7.69 13.67
N TYR A 75 11.27 8.40 13.93
CA TYR A 75 12.24 7.97 14.93
C TYR A 75 11.60 7.91 16.32
N GLY A 76 11.87 6.83 17.06
CA GLY A 76 11.28 6.60 18.39
C GLY A 76 9.86 6.05 18.39
N ILE A 77 9.18 5.96 17.23
CA ILE A 77 7.83 5.37 17.13
C ILE A 77 7.93 3.95 16.58
N GLY A 78 7.72 2.96 17.45
CA GLY A 78 7.92 1.54 17.12
C GLY A 78 6.68 0.80 16.61
N SER A 79 5.49 1.38 16.71
CA SER A 79 4.24 0.77 16.25
C SER A 79 3.14 1.79 16.01
N TYR A 80 2.17 1.41 15.19
CA TYR A 80 0.99 2.20 14.87
C TYR A 80 -0.26 1.33 15.06
N LYS A 81 -1.33 1.93 15.59
CA LYS A 81 -2.63 1.25 15.66
C LYS A 81 -3.26 1.24 14.27
N ILE A 82 -3.52 0.05 13.73
CA ILE A 82 -4.24 -0.11 12.47
C ILE A 82 -5.75 0.02 12.71
N GLY A 83 -6.40 0.79 11.84
CA GLY A 83 -7.85 0.91 11.75
C GLY A 83 -8.47 -0.14 10.82
N ASN A 84 -9.69 0.11 10.36
CA ASN A 84 -10.39 -0.71 9.37
C ASN A 84 -10.61 0.04 8.04
N ASP A 85 -9.94 1.18 7.87
CA ASP A 85 -10.00 2.05 6.70
C ASP A 85 -9.25 1.44 5.50
N PHE A 86 -8.04 0.93 5.73
CA PHE A 86 -7.25 0.25 4.71
C PHE A 86 -7.58 -1.26 4.66
N LEU A 87 -8.10 -1.72 3.53
CA LEU A 87 -8.50 -3.12 3.33
C LEU A 87 -7.43 -3.94 2.61
N GLY A 88 -6.52 -3.30 1.88
CA GLY A 88 -5.37 -3.95 1.28
C GLY A 88 -4.88 -3.30 -0.01
N ILE A 89 -3.67 -3.69 -0.41
CA ILE A 89 -3.11 -3.43 -1.74
C ILE A 89 -3.09 -4.74 -2.52
N THR A 90 -3.63 -4.73 -3.74
CA THR A 90 -3.64 -5.92 -4.62
C THR A 90 -2.43 -5.89 -5.55
N ILE A 91 -1.68 -6.99 -5.56
CA ILE A 91 -0.47 -7.17 -6.36
C ILE A 91 -0.58 -8.47 -7.16
N HIS A 92 -0.26 -8.40 -8.44
CA HIS A 92 -0.13 -9.59 -9.29
C HIS A 92 1.32 -10.07 -9.24
N SER A 93 1.56 -11.23 -8.62
CA SER A 93 2.90 -11.82 -8.53
C SER A 93 2.83 -13.34 -8.45
N ASN A 94 3.61 -14.00 -9.30
CA ASN A 94 3.77 -15.45 -9.31
C ASN A 94 4.85 -15.96 -8.34
N THR A 95 5.56 -15.08 -7.63
CA THR A 95 6.64 -15.48 -6.70
C THR A 95 6.42 -15.03 -5.26
N ALA A 96 5.60 -14.00 -5.01
CA ALA A 96 5.46 -13.42 -3.68
C ALA A 96 4.91 -14.41 -2.63
N LEU A 97 3.98 -15.29 -3.02
CA LEU A 97 3.41 -16.29 -2.10
C LEU A 97 4.42 -17.34 -1.65
N GLU A 98 5.24 -17.85 -2.58
CA GLU A 98 6.29 -18.83 -2.26
C GLU A 98 7.36 -18.19 -1.37
N LYS A 99 7.80 -16.97 -1.73
CA LYS A 99 8.75 -16.20 -0.92
C LYS A 99 8.21 -15.94 0.49
N ALA A 100 6.95 -15.52 0.61
CA ALA A 100 6.29 -15.31 1.90
C ALA A 100 6.38 -16.57 2.78
N LYS A 101 5.96 -17.72 2.24
CA LYS A 101 6.01 -19.00 2.95
C LYS A 101 7.43 -19.38 3.35
N SER A 102 8.41 -19.25 2.45
CA SER A 102 9.82 -19.57 2.73
C SER A 102 10.44 -18.70 3.81
N LEU A 103 9.96 -17.47 3.97
CA LEU A 103 10.42 -16.51 4.97
C LEU A 103 9.55 -16.53 6.25
N GLY A 104 8.65 -17.51 6.38
CA GLY A 104 7.84 -17.72 7.57
C GLY A 104 6.63 -16.80 7.72
N TYR A 105 6.23 -16.08 6.66
CA TYR A 105 5.01 -15.28 6.67
C TYR A 105 3.79 -16.17 6.44
N ALA A 106 2.76 -15.97 7.26
CA ALA A 106 1.47 -16.63 7.07
C ALA A 106 0.79 -16.12 5.78
N VAL A 107 0.27 -17.06 4.99
CA VAL A 107 -0.58 -16.77 3.83
C VAL A 107 -2.00 -17.20 4.19
N THR A 108 -2.91 -16.24 4.30
CA THR A 108 -4.34 -16.49 4.54
C THR A 108 -5.14 -16.31 3.25
N SER A 109 -6.44 -16.58 3.28
CA SER A 109 -7.35 -16.34 2.16
C SER A 109 -8.51 -15.46 2.63
N GLU A 110 -8.75 -14.35 1.93
CA GLU A 110 -9.87 -13.44 2.19
C GLU A 110 -10.64 -13.21 0.89
N GLU A 111 -11.92 -13.62 0.88
CA GLU A 111 -12.79 -13.52 -0.30
C GLU A 111 -12.19 -14.25 -1.52
N GLY A 112 -11.52 -15.38 -1.28
CA GLY A 112 -10.89 -16.19 -2.33
C GLY A 112 -9.55 -15.66 -2.84
N VAL A 113 -9.02 -14.56 -2.28
CA VAL A 113 -7.71 -14.01 -2.64
C VAL A 113 -6.70 -14.30 -1.54
N SER A 114 -5.49 -14.70 -1.91
CA SER A 114 -4.40 -14.93 -0.95
C SER A 114 -3.97 -13.60 -0.31
N VAL A 115 -3.77 -13.58 0.99
CA VAL A 115 -3.35 -12.38 1.74
C VAL A 115 -2.08 -12.67 2.52
N VAL A 116 -1.12 -11.76 2.41
CA VAL A 116 0.08 -11.72 3.24
C VAL A 116 0.06 -10.41 4.02
N THR A 117 0.26 -10.49 5.33
CA THR A 117 0.25 -9.32 6.21
C THR A 117 1.67 -8.84 6.46
N SER A 118 1.91 -7.54 6.30
CA SER A 118 3.21 -6.93 6.58
C SER A 118 3.54 -6.97 8.09
N PRO A 119 4.80 -6.76 8.49
CA PRO A 119 5.18 -6.71 9.90
C PRO A 119 4.42 -5.67 10.74
N ASP A 120 3.99 -4.57 10.11
CA ASP A 120 3.22 -3.51 10.75
C ASP A 120 1.72 -3.78 10.74
N GLY A 121 1.25 -4.81 10.02
CA GLY A 121 -0.13 -5.29 9.99
C GLY A 121 -0.93 -4.93 8.72
N TYR A 122 -0.32 -4.30 7.72
CA TYR A 122 -1.01 -3.95 6.47
C TYR A 122 -1.20 -5.17 5.57
N LYS A 123 -2.38 -5.30 4.96
CA LYS A 123 -2.73 -6.45 4.10
C LYS A 123 -2.25 -6.26 2.66
N PHE A 124 -1.54 -7.26 2.14
CA PHE A 124 -1.16 -7.37 0.73
C PHE A 124 -1.91 -8.56 0.11
N ARG A 125 -2.83 -8.26 -0.80
CA ARG A 125 -3.66 -9.24 -1.51
C ARG A 125 -2.91 -9.70 -2.76
N ILE A 126 -2.44 -10.94 -2.77
CA ILE A 126 -1.62 -11.47 -3.86
C ILE A 126 -2.49 -12.30 -4.81
N VAL A 127 -2.53 -11.86 -6.06
CA VAL A 127 -3.07 -12.63 -7.19
C VAL A 127 -1.90 -13.38 -7.82
N ASN A 128 -1.97 -14.71 -7.85
CA ASN A 128 -0.88 -15.58 -8.29
C ASN A 128 -0.77 -15.65 -9.83
N GLU A 129 -0.48 -14.51 -10.42
CA GLU A 129 -0.39 -14.30 -11.87
C GLU A 129 0.83 -13.44 -12.19
N SER A 130 1.35 -13.56 -13.41
CA SER A 130 2.30 -12.58 -13.92
C SER A 130 1.57 -11.26 -14.23
N SER A 131 2.27 -10.14 -14.07
CA SER A 131 1.75 -8.83 -14.46
C SER A 131 2.34 -8.40 -15.79
N ASN A 132 1.50 -7.91 -16.70
CA ASN A 132 1.95 -7.04 -17.78
C ASN A 132 1.94 -5.58 -17.27
N GLY A 133 3.08 -4.90 -17.33
CA GLY A 133 3.28 -3.59 -16.69
C GLY A 133 3.32 -3.66 -15.15
N ASP A 134 3.00 -2.55 -14.49
CA ASP A 134 3.08 -2.40 -13.03
C ASP A 134 2.30 -3.51 -12.28
N PRO A 135 2.96 -4.33 -11.45
CA PRO A 135 2.31 -5.36 -10.64
C PRO A 135 1.29 -4.84 -9.62
N VAL A 136 1.37 -3.60 -9.17
CA VAL A 136 0.37 -3.02 -8.26
C VAL A 136 -0.89 -2.68 -9.04
N LYS A 137 -2.03 -3.29 -8.68
CA LYS A 137 -3.28 -3.14 -9.44
C LYS A 137 -4.38 -2.36 -8.73
N GLN A 138 -4.40 -2.36 -7.40
CA GLN A 138 -5.51 -1.76 -6.65
C GLN A 138 -5.10 -1.37 -5.23
N ILE A 139 -5.67 -0.26 -4.75
CA ILE A 139 -5.79 0.07 -3.33
C ILE A 139 -7.26 -0.08 -2.93
N SER A 140 -7.53 -0.83 -1.88
CA SER A 140 -8.88 -1.08 -1.36
C SER A 140 -9.07 -0.33 -0.04
N LEU A 141 -10.06 0.56 -0.01
CA LEU A 141 -10.42 1.36 1.15
C LEU A 141 -11.87 1.09 1.58
N ALA A 142 -12.11 1.11 2.88
CA ALA A 142 -13.46 1.02 3.42
C ALA A 142 -14.23 2.33 3.22
N THR A 143 -15.53 2.22 3.00
CA THR A 143 -16.46 3.35 2.97
C THR A 143 -17.75 2.98 3.69
N SER A 144 -18.35 3.98 4.34
CA SER A 144 -19.66 3.83 4.97
C SER A 144 -20.82 3.93 3.98
N HIS A 145 -20.63 4.61 2.84
CA HIS A 145 -21.67 4.86 1.85
C HIS A 145 -21.10 4.80 0.43
N LEU A 146 -21.20 3.61 -0.19
CA LEU A 146 -20.62 3.36 -1.51
C LEU A 146 -21.08 4.35 -2.58
N SER A 147 -22.38 4.67 -2.63
CA SER A 147 -22.93 5.62 -3.62
C SER A 147 -22.36 7.03 -3.48
N LYS A 148 -22.21 7.54 -2.25
CA LYS A 148 -21.60 8.85 -1.98
C LYS A 148 -20.11 8.87 -2.31
N SER A 149 -19.39 7.79 -2.02
CA SER A 149 -17.98 7.66 -2.40
C SER A 149 -17.79 7.61 -3.91
N ILE A 150 -18.64 6.88 -4.63
CA ILE A 150 -18.61 6.85 -6.10
C ILE A 150 -18.86 8.25 -6.67
N ASP A 151 -19.87 8.97 -6.17
CA ASP A 151 -20.15 10.35 -6.61
C ASP A 151 -18.94 11.27 -6.38
N PHE A 152 -18.34 11.24 -5.18
CA PHE A 152 -17.16 12.04 -4.87
C PHE A 152 -15.99 11.75 -5.83
N TRP A 153 -15.55 10.50 -5.93
CA TRP A 153 -14.37 10.14 -6.71
C TRP A 153 -14.58 10.33 -8.21
N SER A 154 -15.78 10.03 -8.72
CA SER A 154 -16.05 10.15 -10.15
C SER A 154 -16.38 11.58 -10.58
N ARG A 155 -17.34 12.23 -9.92
CA ARG A 155 -17.84 13.56 -10.32
C ARG A 155 -16.91 14.68 -9.90
N LEU A 156 -16.35 14.63 -8.69
CA LEU A 156 -15.50 15.72 -8.17
C LEU A 156 -14.02 15.51 -8.50
N CYS A 157 -13.51 14.28 -8.39
CA CYS A 157 -12.11 13.98 -8.69
C CYS A 157 -11.87 13.51 -10.14
N GLY A 158 -12.93 13.31 -10.93
CA GLY A 158 -12.82 12.94 -12.35
C GLY A 158 -12.37 11.49 -12.61
N MET A 159 -12.46 10.60 -11.61
CA MET A 159 -12.11 9.19 -11.80
C MET A 159 -13.16 8.46 -12.63
N LYS A 160 -12.70 7.56 -13.51
CA LYS A 160 -13.59 6.66 -14.25
C LYS A 160 -14.01 5.50 -13.34
N VAL A 161 -15.31 5.20 -13.30
CA VAL A 161 -15.83 3.99 -12.66
C VAL A 161 -15.67 2.81 -13.61
N TYR A 162 -14.91 1.79 -13.20
CA TYR A 162 -14.68 0.58 -14.00
C TYR A 162 -15.70 -0.53 -13.71
N SER A 163 -16.07 -0.71 -12.44
CA SER A 163 -17.08 -1.68 -12.00
C SER A 163 -17.77 -1.20 -10.74
N VAL A 164 -18.99 -1.68 -10.50
CA VAL A 164 -19.73 -1.49 -9.25
C VAL A 164 -20.36 -2.82 -8.89
N GLU A 165 -19.86 -3.45 -7.82
CA GLU A 165 -20.43 -4.68 -7.28
C GLU A 165 -21.13 -4.37 -5.97
N GLN A 166 -22.46 -4.50 -5.95
CA GLN A 166 -23.22 -4.43 -4.71
C GLN A 166 -23.30 -5.84 -4.11
N LYS A 167 -22.52 -6.09 -3.05
CA LYS A 167 -22.79 -7.26 -2.20
C LYS A 167 -24.15 -7.04 -1.54
N LYS A 168 -25.12 -7.92 -1.80
CA LYS A 168 -26.38 -7.94 -1.06
C LYS A 168 -26.04 -8.08 0.43
N GLN A 169 -26.48 -7.12 1.24
CA GLN A 169 -26.56 -7.35 2.68
C GLN A 169 -27.60 -8.46 2.88
N PHE A 170 -27.18 -9.56 3.50
CA PHE A 170 -28.08 -10.57 4.05
C PHE A 170 -28.56 -10.11 5.42
#